data_AF-A0AAW2M6R4-F1
#
_entry.id   AF-A0AAW2M6R4-F1
#
_cell.length_a   1.000
_cell.length_b   1.000
_cell.length_c   1.000
_cell.angle_alpha   90.00
_cell.angle_beta   90.00
_cell.angle_gamma   90.00
#
_symmetry.space_group_name_H-M   'P 1'
#
loop_
_entity.id
_entity.type
_entity.pdbx_description
1 polymer ?
#
loop_
_entity_poly.entity_id
_entity_poly.type
_entity_poly.pdbx_seq_one_letter_code
_entity_poly.pdbx_strand_id
1 'polypeptide(L)' 'MLLGPEDLRQFQNLSSQMAALGFIVSVASNVFVAPYDGSMARVVEGHRRYLGYKKTFQLDRRRLIELLDLHHNGTLSLD' A
#
# COMPACT_ATOMS: atom_id res chain seq x y z
N MET A 1 11.54 -2.27 3.66
CA MET A 1 10.33 -2.66 4.42
C MET A 1 10.41 -1.97 5.78
N LEU A 2 9.35 -1.34 6.27
CA LEU A 2 9.37 -0.56 7.52
C LEU A 2 9.54 -1.43 8.78
N LEU A 3 9.27 -2.73 8.68
CA LEU A 3 9.47 -3.74 9.72
C LEU A 3 10.30 -4.89 9.15
N GLY A 4 11.24 -5.40 9.95
CA GLY A 4 12.03 -6.57 9.58
C GLY A 4 11.28 -7.88 9.85
N PRO A 5 11.76 -9.02 9.33
CA PRO A 5 11.19 -10.34 9.62
C PRO A 5 11.10 -10.64 11.13
N GLU A 6 12.06 -10.12 11.89
CA GLU A 6 12.16 -10.34 13.34
C GLU A 6 11.10 -9.56 14.13
N ASP A 7 10.73 -8.36 13.69
CA ASP A 7 9.65 -7.57 14.31
C ASP A 7 8.27 -8.20 14.04
N LEU A 8 8.17 -8.94 12.93
CA LEU A 8 6.95 -9.61 12.49
C LEU A 8 6.81 -11.05 13.02
N ARG A 9 7.83 -11.61 13.69
CA ARG A 9 7.82 -12.99 14.19
C ARG A 9 6.59 -13.32 15.04
N GLN A 10 6.19 -12.39 15.90
CA GLN A 10 5.04 -12.55 16.79
C GLN A 10 3.68 -12.63 16.09
N PHE A 11 3.60 -12.17 14.83
CA PHE A 11 2.38 -12.17 14.03
C PHE A 11 2.38 -13.27 12.95
N GLN A 12 3.44 -14.09 12.89
CA GLN A 12 3.53 -15.19 11.93
C GLN A 12 2.36 -16.16 12.16
N ASN A 13 1.73 -16.58 11.06
CA ASN A 13 0.53 -17.43 11.05
C ASN A 13 -0.74 -16.81 11.69
N LEU A 14 -0.69 -15.54 12.10
CA LEU A 14 -1.84 -14.81 12.66
C LEU A 14 -2.38 -13.81 11.62
N SER A 15 -3.06 -14.35 10.59
CA SER A 15 -3.50 -13.57 9.41
C SER A 15 -4.33 -12.33 9.78
N SER A 16 -5.27 -12.44 10.72
CA SER A 16 -6.09 -11.31 11.18
C SER A 16 -5.26 -10.22 11.86
N GLN A 17 -4.22 -10.59 12.62
CA GLN A 17 -3.35 -9.63 13.30
C GLN A 17 -2.40 -8.96 12.29
N MET A 18 -1.88 -9.71 11.33
CA MET A 18 -1.12 -9.16 10.20
C MET A 18 -1.96 -8.16 9.39
N ALA A 19 -3.24 -8.47 9.15
CA ALA A 19 -4.16 -7.56 8.48
C ALA A 19 -4.44 -6.29 9.31
N ALA A 20 -4.63 -6.43 10.62
CA ALA A 20 -4.81 -5.30 11.53
C ALA A 20 -3.58 -4.38 11.57
N LEU A 21 -2.37 -4.95 11.59
CA LEU A 21 -1.13 -4.19 11.50
C LEU A 21 -1.05 -3.40 10.19
N GLY A 22 -1.32 -4.06 9.06
CA GLY A 22 -1.38 -3.40 7.75
C GLY A 22 -2.42 -2.29 7.68
N PHE A 23 -3.58 -2.47 8.33
CA PHE A 23 -4.62 -1.45 8.45
C PHE A 23 -4.12 -0.21 9.19
N ILE A 24 -3.59 -0.39 10.41
CA ILE A 24 -3.13 0.70 11.27
C ILE A 24 -2.08 1.54 10.55
N VAL A 25 -1.08 0.89 9.94
CA VAL A 25 -0.03 1.57 9.18
C VAL A 25 -0.62 2.33 7.99
N SER A 26 -1.55 1.73 7.24
CA SER A 26 -2.18 2.37 6.07
C SER A 26 -3.07 3.55 6.43
N VAL A 27 -3.72 3.55 7.59
CA VAL A 27 -4.52 4.67 8.09
C VAL A 27 -3.63 5.79 8.62
N ALA A 28 -2.54 5.45 9.31
CA ALA A 28 -1.61 6.43 9.86
C ALA A 28 -0.85 7.20 8.77
N SER A 29 -0.52 6.55 7.65
CA SER A 29 0.32 7.11 6.59
C SER A 29 -0.24 8.40 5.94
N ASN A 30 0.64 9.23 5.40
CA ASN A 30 0.25 10.43 4.66
C ASN A 30 -0.36 10.07 3.29
N VAL A 31 0.19 9.07 2.62
CA VAL A 31 -0.26 8.56 1.32
C VAL A 31 -0.52 7.06 1.43
N PHE A 32 -1.62 6.61 0.85
CA PHE A 32 -1.94 5.20 0.70
C PHE A 32 -2.14 4.87 -0.78
N VAL A 33 -1.53 3.79 -1.23
CA VAL A 33 -1.68 3.28 -2.59
C VAL A 33 -2.31 1.90 -2.48
N ALA A 34 -3.55 1.78 -2.95
CA ALA A 34 -4.25 0.50 -2.90
C ALA A 34 -3.73 -0.41 -4.03
N PRO A 35 -3.32 -1.66 -3.74
CA PRO A 35 -2.87 -2.59 -4.78
C PRO A 35 -4.03 -3.05 -5.68
N TYR A 36 -5.26 -3.13 -5.16
CA TYR A 36 -6.51 -3.41 -5.88
C TYR A 36 -7.72 -2.93 -5.07
N ASP A 37 -8.92 -2.84 -5.67
CA ASP A 37 -10.15 -2.31 -5.05
C ASP A 37 -10.84 -3.25 -4.04
N GLY A 38 -10.06 -4.14 -3.41
CA GLY A 38 -10.58 -5.16 -2.51
C GLY A 38 -11.33 -4.59 -1.30
N SER A 39 -12.05 -5.46 -0.59
CA SER A 39 -12.75 -5.09 0.65
C SER A 39 -11.86 -4.32 1.62
N MET A 40 -10.62 -4.78 1.82
CA MET A 40 -9.65 -4.14 2.70
C MET A 40 -9.27 -2.71 2.25
N ALA A 41 -9.10 -2.51 0.94
CA ALA A 41 -8.80 -1.19 0.39
C ALA A 41 -9.95 -0.20 0.67
N ARG A 42 -11.21 -0.65 0.49
CA ARG A 42 -12.39 0.17 0.79
C ARG A 42 -12.51 0.52 2.27
N VAL A 43 -12.19 -0.40 3.18
CA VAL A 43 -12.18 -0.14 4.62
C VAL A 43 -11.12 0.90 4.98
N VAL A 44 -9.88 0.75 4.48
CA VAL A 44 -8.79 1.72 4.70
C VAL A 44 -9.17 3.10 4.15
N GLU A 45 -9.63 3.16 2.90
CA GLU A 45 -10.00 4.41 2.25
C GLU A 45 -11.16 5.11 2.98
N GLY A 46 -12.19 4.35 3.38
CA GLY A 46 -13.30 4.88 4.17
C GLY A 46 -12.85 5.49 5.48
N HIS A 47 -11.97 4.81 6.21
CA HIS A 47 -11.42 5.32 7.46
C HIS A 47 -10.54 6.56 7.26
N ARG A 48 -9.73 6.59 6.19
CA ARG A 48 -8.91 7.76 5.80
C ARG A 48 -9.77 8.96 5.40
N ARG A 49 -10.93 8.74 4.78
CA ARG A 49 -11.92 9.78 4.48
C ARG A 49 -12.59 10.31 5.74
N TYR A 50 -12.99 9.41 6.63
CA TYR A 50 -13.66 9.76 7.89
C TYR A 50 -12.81 10.65 8.80
N LEU A 51 -11.51 10.38 8.95
CA LEU A 51 -10.61 11.13 9.85
C LEU A 51 -10.02 12.42 9.23
N GLY A 52 -10.68 13.04 8.26
CA GLY A 52 -10.24 14.32 7.68
C GLY A 52 -9.48 14.19 6.36
N TYR A 53 -9.88 13.24 5.52
CA TYR A 53 -9.39 13.02 4.16
C TYR A 53 -7.85 12.95 4.01
N LYS A 54 -7.31 11.74 3.91
CA LYS A 54 -5.90 11.51 3.55
C LYS A 54 -5.75 10.99 2.11
N LYS A 55 -4.68 11.41 1.42
CA LYS A 55 -4.42 11.07 0.00
C LYS A 55 -4.42 9.57 -0.22
N THR A 56 -5.28 9.10 -1.11
CA THR A 56 -5.39 7.68 -1.49
C THR A 56 -5.37 7.57 -3.01
N PHE A 57 -4.53 6.68 -3.54
CA PHE A 57 -4.40 6.44 -4.98
C PHE A 57 -4.72 4.99 -5.32
N GLN A 58 -5.40 4.81 -6.45
CA GLN A 58 -5.44 3.53 -7.15
C GLN A 58 -4.56 3.66 -8.38
N LEU A 59 -3.56 2.79 -8.50
CA LEU A 59 -2.67 2.79 -9.66
C LEU A 59 -3.25 1.94 -10.77
N ASP A 60 -3.12 2.43 -12.01
CA ASP A 60 -3.18 1.57 -13.17
C ASP A 60 -1.91 0.70 -13.18
N ARG A 61 -2.07 -0.56 -12.74
CA ARG A 61 -0.95 -1.50 -12.65
C ARG A 61 -0.32 -1.80 -14.00
N ARG A 62 -1.11 -1.86 -15.08
CA ARG A 62 -0.58 -2.16 -16.41
C ARG A 62 0.31 -1.01 -16.86
N ARG A 63 -0.21 0.21 -16.71
CA ARG A 63 0.56 1.41 -17.06
C ARG A 63 1.80 1.56 -16.18
N LEU A 64 1.71 1.24 -14.89
CA LEU A 64 2.87 1.27 -14.00
C LEU A 64 3.95 0.28 -14.45
N ILE A 65 3.58 -0.95 -14.80
CA ILE A 65 4.53 -1.97 -15.29
C ILE A 65 5.21 -1.46 -16.56
N GLU A 66 4.45 -0.94 -17.53
CA GLU A 66 5.03 -0.37 -18.75
C GLU A 66 6.05 0.75 -18.46
N LEU A 67 5.72 1.65 -17.53
CA LEU A 67 6.62 2.74 -17.15
C LEU A 67 7.88 2.22 -16.42
N LEU A 68 7.73 1.20 -15.58
CA LEU A 68 8.85 0.56 -14.90
C LEU A 68 9.77 -0.15 -15.91
N ASP A 69 9.22 -0.82 -16.91
CA ASP A 69 9.99 -1.49 -17.96
C ASP A 69 10.76 -0.47 -18.82
N LEU A 70 10.12 0.65 -19.19
CA LEU A 70 10.77 1.75 -19.90
C LEU A 70 11.85 2.43 -19.06
N HIS A 71 11.67 2.51 -17.74
CA HIS A 71 12.71 3.02 -16.87
C HIS A 71 13.89 2.05 -16.78
N HIS A 72 13.60 0.75 -16.61
CA HIS A 72 14.62 -0.29 -16.50
C HIS A 72 15.48 -0.44 -17.76
N ASN A 73 14.89 -0.24 -18.94
CA ASN A 73 15.63 -0.28 -20.20
C ASN A 73 16.28 1.06 -20.60
N GLY A 74 16.19 2.09 -19.74
CA GLY A 74 16.83 3.39 -19.93
C GLY A 74 16.10 4.35 -20.88
N THR A 75 14.91 3.99 -21.39
CA THR A 75 14.12 4.85 -22.29
C THR A 75 13.41 5.98 -21.55
N LEU A 76 13.11 5.78 -20.26
CA LEU A 76 12.47 6.77 -19.40
C LEU A 76 13.37 7.10 -18.19
N SER A 77 13.83 8.35 -18.08
CA SER A 77 14.42 8.86 -16.83
C SER A 77 13.32 9.36 -15.90
N LEU A 78 13.47 9.10 -14.60
CA LEU A 78 12.58 9.53 -13.51
C LEU A 78 13.22 10.67 -12.69
N ASP A 79 14.27 11.29 -13.21
CA ASP A 79 15.05 12.36 -12.57
C ASP A 79 14.48 13.75 -12.84
#